data_AF-A0A3M8T8S5-F1
#
_entry.id   AF-A0A3M8T8S5-F1
#
_cell.length_a   1.000
_cell.length_b   1.000
_cell.length_c   1.000
_cell.angle_alpha   90.00
_cell.angle_beta   90.00
_cell.angle_gamma   90.00
#
_symmetry.space_group_name_H-M   'P 1'
#
loop_
_entity.id
_entity.type
_entity.pdbx_description
1 polymer ?
#
loop_
_entity_poly.entity_id
_entity_poly.type
_entity_poly.pdbx_seq_one_letter_code
_entity_poly.pdbx_strand_id
1 'polypeptide(L)'
;MQGKDWTQQIKALDLDLGPDFAGWQRFANALQLAALDYDFKLTLVKPMDGYLRIEEPFAPLHIQTLAMAVEYVTDAICQRCGKPGPQRLVSARRVWKLCARCQTALAVRNE
;
A
#
# COMPACT_ATOMS: atom_id res chain seq x y z
N MET A 1 -19.09 -24.84 -6.00
CA MET A 1 -18.53 -23.49 -5.74
C MET A 1 -18.02 -22.93 -7.06
N GLN A 2 -18.70 -21.94 -7.64
CA GLN A 2 -18.17 -21.22 -8.81
C GLN A 2 -16.96 -20.41 -8.34
N GLY A 3 -15.83 -20.51 -9.05
CA GLY A 3 -14.63 -19.74 -8.74
C GLY A 3 -14.91 -18.26 -8.93
N LYS A 4 -14.69 -17.44 -7.88
CA LYS A 4 -14.76 -15.98 -7.98
C LYS A 4 -13.79 -15.51 -9.07
N ASP A 5 -14.27 -14.79 -10.08
CA ASP A 5 -13.42 -14.10 -11.04
C ASP A 5 -12.84 -12.83 -10.38
N TRP A 6 -11.66 -13.01 -9.79
CA TRP A 6 -10.92 -11.95 -9.12
C TRP A 6 -10.47 -10.84 -10.09
N THR A 7 -10.44 -11.10 -11.39
CA THR A 7 -9.94 -10.15 -12.40
C THR A 7 -10.86 -8.94 -12.57
N GLN A 8 -12.17 -9.15 -12.49
CA GLN A 8 -13.16 -8.06 -12.52
C GLN A 8 -13.17 -7.25 -11.21
N GLN A 9 -13.00 -7.92 -10.06
CA GLN A 9 -12.94 -7.24 -8.76
C GLN A 9 -11.68 -6.38 -8.63
N ILE A 10 -10.54 -6.83 -9.15
CA ILE A 10 -9.29 -6.04 -9.17
C ILE A 10 -9.45 -4.74 -9.98
N LYS A 11 -10.20 -4.76 -11.09
CA LYS A 11 -10.52 -3.54 -11.87
C LYS A 11 -11.51 -2.61 -11.16
N ALA A 12 -12.28 -3.12 -10.20
CA ALA A 12 -13.21 -2.35 -9.38
C ALA A 12 -12.55 -1.76 -8.12
N LEU A 13 -11.27 -2.07 -7.86
CA LEU A 13 -10.49 -1.46 -6.79
C LEU A 13 -10.19 -0.01 -7.18
N ASP A 14 -11.11 0.89 -6.84
CA ASP A 14 -10.97 2.35 -6.92
C ASP A 14 -10.01 2.85 -5.83
N LEU A 15 -8.83 2.24 -5.79
CA LEU A 15 -7.79 2.44 -4.79
C LEU A 15 -6.46 2.56 -5.52
N ASP A 16 -6.01 3.78 -5.78
CA ASP A 16 -4.71 4.05 -6.40
C ASP A 16 -3.86 4.93 -5.49
N LEU A 17 -2.75 4.39 -5.00
CA LEU A 17 -1.77 5.10 -4.20
C LEU A 17 -0.81 5.93 -5.09
N GLY A 18 -0.76 5.63 -6.39
CA GLY A 18 0.10 6.25 -7.38
C GLY A 18 1.36 5.43 -7.73
N PRO A 19 2.09 5.84 -8.79
CA PRO A 19 3.13 5.04 -9.43
C PRO A 19 4.36 4.76 -8.55
N ASP A 20 4.64 5.63 -7.57
CA ASP A 20 5.77 5.46 -6.65
C ASP A 20 5.48 4.47 -5.50
N PHE A 21 4.26 3.91 -5.46
CA PHE A 21 3.77 3.07 -4.36
C PHE A 21 3.40 1.66 -4.79
N ALA A 22 3.84 1.21 -5.97
CA ALA A 22 3.49 -0.11 -6.49
C ALA A 22 3.85 -1.29 -5.55
N GLY A 23 4.86 -1.11 -4.68
CA GLY A 23 5.19 -2.09 -3.64
C GLY A 23 4.11 -2.19 -2.56
N TRP A 24 3.61 -1.06 -2.09
CA TRP A 24 2.54 -0.97 -1.09
C TRP A 24 1.14 -1.23 -1.68
N GLN A 25 0.91 -0.82 -2.93
CA GLN A 25 -0.36 -0.99 -3.66
C GLN A 25 -0.85 -2.43 -3.64
N ARG A 26 0.06 -3.39 -3.75
CA ARG A 26 -0.28 -4.83 -3.74
C ARG A 26 -0.92 -5.25 -2.42
N PHE A 27 -0.43 -4.72 -1.29
CA PHE A 27 -0.97 -5.01 0.03
C PHE A 27 -2.29 -4.26 0.27
N ALA A 28 -2.35 -3.00 -0.16
CA ALA A 28 -3.58 -2.19 -0.10
C ALA A 28 -4.72 -2.85 -0.91
N ASN A 29 -4.42 -3.36 -2.11
CA ASN A 29 -5.36 -4.12 -2.94
C ASN A 29 -5.80 -5.42 -2.27
N ALA A 30 -4.87 -6.18 -1.68
CA ALA A 30 -5.20 -7.42 -0.98
C ALA A 30 -6.15 -7.16 0.20
N LEU A 31 -5.91 -6.10 0.97
CA LEU A 31 -6.80 -5.69 2.06
C LEU A 31 -8.17 -5.24 1.54
N GLN A 32 -8.20 -4.47 0.44
CA GLN A 32 -9.46 -4.04 -0.17
C GLN A 32 -10.28 -5.23 -0.65
N LEU A 33 -9.66 -6.25 -1.26
CA LEU A 33 -10.34 -7.48 -1.64
C LEU A 33 -10.89 -8.23 -0.42
N ALA A 34 -10.08 -8.34 0.64
CA ALA A 34 -10.53 -8.95 1.89
C ALA A 34 -11.71 -8.18 2.52
N ALA A 35 -11.70 -6.85 2.45
CA ALA A 35 -12.79 -6.01 2.96
C ALA A 35 -14.08 -6.16 2.14
N LEU A 36 -13.98 -6.33 0.82
CA LEU A 36 -15.14 -6.53 -0.07
C LEU A 36 -15.88 -7.83 0.22
N ASP A 37 -15.21 -8.86 0.77
CA ASP A 37 -15.87 -10.10 1.21
C ASP A 37 -16.82 -9.88 2.42
N TYR A 38 -16.77 -8.70 3.04
CA TYR A 38 -17.64 -8.25 4.14
C TYR A 38 -18.50 -7.04 3.76
N ASP A 39 -18.72 -6.81 2.46
CA ASP A 39 -19.43 -5.64 1.93
C ASP A 39 -18.86 -4.29 2.43
N PHE A 40 -17.56 -4.26 2.73
CA PHE A 40 -16.85 -3.06 3.18
C PHE A 40 -15.86 -2.56 2.12
N LYS A 41 -15.94 -1.28 1.76
CA LYS A 41 -14.96 -0.63 0.88
C LYS A 41 -14.00 0.22 1.72
N LEU A 42 -12.69 0.04 1.55
CA LEU A 42 -11.71 0.94 2.16
C LEU A 42 -11.80 2.28 1.43
N THR A 43 -11.78 3.37 2.19
CA THR A 43 -11.89 4.74 1.69
C THR A 43 -10.76 5.64 2.18
N LEU A 44 -10.08 5.26 3.27
CA LEU A 44 -9.08 6.05 3.96
C LEU A 44 -7.72 5.35 3.96
N VAL A 45 -7.26 4.99 2.76
CA VAL A 45 -5.92 4.42 2.53
C VAL A 45 -5.06 5.45 1.80
N LYS A 46 -3.98 5.89 2.43
CA LYS A 46 -3.08 6.90 1.84
C LYS A 46 -1.64 6.75 2.30
N PRO A 47 -0.66 7.05 1.45
CA PRO A 47 0.71 7.23 1.90
C PRO A 47 0.87 8.51 2.73
N MET A 48 1.59 8.44 3.85
CA MET A 48 1.86 9.59 4.72
C MET A 48 3.25 9.46 5.35
N ASP A 49 4.10 10.47 5.17
CA ASP A 49 5.41 10.60 5.83
C ASP A 49 6.31 9.35 5.81
N GLY A 50 6.30 8.60 4.72
CA GLY A 50 7.09 7.39 4.56
C GLY A 50 6.42 6.11 5.09
N TYR A 51 5.12 6.16 5.38
CA TYR A 51 4.29 5.04 5.81
C TYR A 51 3.07 4.89 4.91
N LEU A 52 2.49 3.69 4.85
CA LEU A 52 1.12 3.49 4.39
C LEU A 52 0.20 3.63 5.60
N ARG A 53 -0.84 4.45 5.51
CA ARG A 53 -1.85 4.65 6.55
C ARG A 53 -3.20 4.15 6.06
N ILE A 54 -3.89 3.38 6.89
CA ILE A 54 -5.21 2.78 6.67
C ILE A 54 -6.06 3.11 7.89
N GLU A 55 -6.85 4.17 7.79
CA GLU A 55 -7.61 4.73 8.92
C GLU A 55 -9.10 4.44 8.75
N GLU A 56 -9.52 3.20 9.03
CA GLU A 56 -10.91 2.73 8.83
C GLU A 56 -11.65 2.51 10.16
N PRO A 57 -12.11 3.56 10.85
CA PRO A 57 -12.73 3.43 12.18
C PRO A 57 -14.04 2.63 12.18
N PHE A 58 -14.73 2.58 11.04
CA PHE A 58 -16.00 1.87 10.87
C PHE A 58 -15.84 0.47 10.26
N ALA A 59 -14.61 0.04 9.95
CA ALA A 59 -14.39 -1.30 9.45
C ALA A 59 -14.70 -2.36 10.52
N PRO A 60 -15.12 -3.57 10.13
CA PRO A 60 -15.20 -4.69 11.05
C PRO A 60 -13.85 -4.93 11.77
N LEU A 61 -13.89 -5.39 13.04
CA LEU A 61 -12.71 -5.53 13.89
C LEU A 61 -11.57 -6.35 13.26
N HIS A 62 -11.91 -7.42 12.54
CA HIS A 62 -10.93 -8.25 11.85
C HIS A 62 -10.27 -7.52 10.66
N ILE A 63 -11.01 -6.66 9.94
CA ILE A 63 -10.44 -5.78 8.90
C ILE A 63 -9.54 -4.73 9.53
N GLN A 64 -9.91 -4.14 10.68
CA GLN A 64 -9.02 -3.22 11.40
C GLN A 64 -7.71 -3.90 11.82
N THR A 65 -7.79 -5.15 12.28
CA THR A 65 -6.61 -5.95 12.64
C THR A 65 -5.73 -6.22 11.42
N LEU A 66 -6.33 -6.57 10.27
CA LEU A 66 -5.60 -6.74 9.02
C LEU A 66 -4.99 -5.43 8.51
N ALA A 67 -5.69 -4.30 8.67
CA ALA A 67 -5.18 -2.98 8.33
C ALA A 67 -3.90 -2.67 9.11
N MET A 68 -3.91 -2.87 10.44
CA MET A 68 -2.70 -2.71 11.27
C MET A 68 -1.56 -3.63 10.83
N ALA A 69 -1.86 -4.89 10.49
CA ALA A 69 -0.85 -5.82 10.00
C ALA A 69 -0.28 -5.38 8.65
N VAL A 70 -1.11 -4.83 7.76
CA VAL A 70 -0.66 -4.27 6.48
C VAL A 70 0.21 -3.04 6.69
N GLU A 71 -0.16 -2.11 7.57
CA GLU A 71 0.70 -0.96 7.93
C GLU A 71 2.07 -1.44 8.41
N TYR A 72 2.09 -2.41 9.34
CA TYR A 72 3.33 -2.98 9.88
C TYR A 72 4.20 -3.66 8.82
N VAL A 73 3.61 -4.48 7.94
CA VAL A 73 4.36 -5.19 6.90
C VAL A 73 4.86 -4.24 5.83
N THR A 74 4.04 -3.25 5.44
CA THR A 74 4.43 -2.25 4.45
C THR A 74 5.54 -1.34 4.95
N ASP A 75 5.64 -1.16 6.27
CA ASP A 75 6.76 -0.49 6.92
C ASP A 75 8.10 -1.21 6.72
N ALA A 76 8.11 -2.54 6.58
CA ALA A 76 9.32 -3.33 6.43
C ALA A 76 9.82 -3.45 4.97
N ILE A 77 9.10 -2.87 3.99
CA ILE A 77 9.38 -3.02 2.56
C ILE A 77 9.47 -1.69 1.82
N CYS A 78 10.16 -1.70 0.69
CA CYS A 78 10.28 -0.57 -0.23
C CYS A 78 8.92 -0.19 -0.81
N GLN A 79 8.51 1.07 -0.65
CA GLN A 79 7.23 1.58 -1.15
C GLN A 79 7.04 1.37 -2.65
N ARG A 80 8.14 1.44 -3.42
CA ARG A 80 8.09 1.38 -4.89
C ARG A 80 8.12 -0.05 -5.43
N CYS A 81 8.95 -0.93 -4.87
CA CYS A 81 9.19 -2.26 -5.46
C CYS A 81 8.87 -3.44 -4.54
N GLY A 82 8.52 -3.19 -3.27
CA GLY A 82 8.17 -4.23 -2.30
C GLY A 82 9.33 -5.07 -1.77
N LYS A 83 10.58 -4.76 -2.15
CA LYS A 83 11.76 -5.45 -1.61
C LYS A 83 12.01 -5.10 -0.13
N PRO A 84 12.51 -6.05 0.68
CA PRO A 84 12.84 -5.79 2.08
C PRO A 84 14.03 -4.83 2.21
N GLY A 85 14.24 -4.34 3.44
CA GLY A 85 15.33 -3.42 3.78
C GLY A 85 15.17 -2.02 3.18
N PRO A 86 13.99 -1.37 3.26
CA PRO A 86 13.87 0.02 2.89
C PRO A 86 14.65 0.89 3.89
N GLN A 87 15.16 2.02 3.42
CA GLN A 87 15.69 3.07 4.27
C GLN A 87 14.82 4.31 4.11
N ARG A 88 14.77 5.10 5.18
CA ARG A 88 14.13 6.40 5.17
C ARG A 88 15.03 7.39 4.44
N LEU A 89 14.48 8.07 3.44
CA LEU A 89 15.16 9.11 2.66
C LEU A 89 14.27 10.36 2.65
N VAL A 90 14.84 11.54 2.93
CA VAL A 90 14.13 12.81 2.80
C VAL A 90 14.66 13.53 1.56
N SER A 91 13.79 13.77 0.57
CA SER A 91 14.15 14.42 -0.69
C SER A 91 12.95 15.19 -1.25
N ALA A 92 13.20 16.38 -1.81
CA ALA A 92 12.17 17.27 -2.36
C ALA A 92 11.00 17.53 -1.37
N ARG A 93 11.31 17.76 -0.09
CA ARG A 93 10.33 17.95 1.02
C ARG A 93 9.38 16.78 1.26
N ARG A 94 9.71 15.59 0.75
CA ARG A 94 8.94 14.36 0.95
C ARG A 94 9.78 13.31 1.66
N VAL A 95 9.12 12.53 2.53
CA VAL A 95 9.72 11.34 3.13
C VAL A 95 9.44 10.14 2.23
N TRP A 96 10.50 9.44 1.88
CA TRP A 96 10.51 8.25 1.04
C TRP A 96 10.97 7.05 1.86
N LYS A 97 10.40 5.88 1.56
CA LYS A 97 10.80 4.61 2.15
C LYS A 97 11.22 3.64 1.06
N LEU A 98 12.49 3.69 0.68
CA LEU A 98 13.02 3.06 -0.54
C LEU A 98 14.21 2.16 -0.24
N CYS A 99 14.32 1.03 -0.94
CA CYS A 99 15.56 0.25 -0.96
C CYS A 99 16.65 0.98 -1.76
N ALA A 100 17.92 0.63 -1.53
CA ALA A 100 19.07 1.29 -2.16
C ALA A 100 18.93 1.45 -3.69
N ARG A 101 18.50 0.38 -4.40
CA ARG A 101 18.28 0.42 -5.85
C ARG A 101 17.23 1.47 -6.26
N CYS A 102 16.14 1.59 -5.51
CA CYS A 102 15.09 2.56 -5.82
C CYS A 102 15.49 3.99 -5.45
N GLN A 103 16.37 4.18 -4.47
CA GLN A 103 16.95 5.50 -4.17
C GLN A 103 17.84 5.99 -5.30
N THR A 104 18.74 5.14 -5.83
CA THR A 104 19.57 5.49 -6.99
C THR A 104 18.71 5.88 -8.20
N ALA A 105 17.65 5.10 -8.47
CA ALA A 105 16.72 5.41 -9.56
C ALA A 105 15.89 6.69 -9.33
N LEU A 106 15.71 7.13 -8.07
CA LEU A 106 15.06 8.39 -7.75
C LEU A 106 16.02 9.56 -7.96
N ALA A 107 17.29 9.42 -7.56
CA ALA A 107 18.32 10.44 -7.76
C ALA A 107 18.47 10.80 -9.25
N VAL A 108 18.59 9.80 -10.12
CA VAL A 108 18.68 10.00 -11.59
C VAL A 108 17.43 10.67 -12.19
N ARG A 109 16.24 10.50 -11.57
CA ARG A 109 15.00 11.16 -12.04
C ARG A 109 14.92 12.64 -11.65
N ASN A 110 15.67 13.04 -10.64
CA ASN A 110 15.64 14.40 -10.08
C ASN A 110 16.84 15.25 -10.52
N GLU A 111 17.81 14.65 -11.23
CA GLU A 111 18.86 15.32 -12.00
C GLU A 111 18.30 15.82 -13.35
#